data_AF-A0A0T2IFG2-F1
#
_entry.id   AF-A0A0T2IFG2-F1
#
_cell.length_a   1.000
_cell.length_b   1.000
_cell.length_c   1.000
_cell.angle_alpha   90.00
_cell.angle_beta   90.00
_cell.angle_gamma   90.00
#
_symmetry.space_group_name_H-M   'P 1'
#
loop_
_entity.id
_entity.type
_entity.pdbx_description
1 polymer ?
#
loop_
_entity_poly.entity_id
_entity_poly.type
_entity_poly.pdbx_seq_one_letter_code
_entity_poly.pdbx_strand_id
1 'polypeptide(L)'
;MRVVQPHLLWQVVAADDNSPDLPLVWSHLASAGPGDPTARWRAAFSAATERYYRSPPPPAMPAAFVLQWCLELPAALTATAALFGPWSLDPRTIGLSFAVEPSAAYPTTLQVRSAGALVADPGQRLESARAAYLDAGRELAANFRPGVNLGRHQRLAMVEDLWEMSVARVRRRPPVERDSCCYLYAVPGTHECAGCPRLRRR
;
A
#
# COMPACT_ATOMS: atom_id res chain seq x y z
N MET A 1 -21.16 5.36 15.22
CA MET A 1 -19.94 4.93 14.51
C MET A 1 -20.34 4.55 13.08
N ARG A 2 -20.06 5.38 12.06
CA ARG A 2 -20.40 5.07 10.66
C ARG A 2 -19.28 4.21 10.08
N VAL A 3 -19.55 2.92 9.90
CA VAL A 3 -18.66 2.03 9.16
C VAL A 3 -18.91 2.30 7.68
N VAL A 4 -17.95 2.94 7.01
CA VAL A 4 -17.89 2.90 5.55
C VAL A 4 -17.31 1.53 5.21
N GLN A 5 -18.09 0.64 4.58
CA GLN A 5 -17.55 -0.58 3.97
C GLN A 5 -17.40 -0.35 2.47
N PRO A 6 -16.20 -0.01 1.99
CA PRO A 6 -15.82 -0.32 0.63
C PRO A 6 -15.55 -1.83 0.58
N HIS A 7 -15.45 -2.38 -0.62
CA HIS A 7 -15.04 -3.76 -0.90
C HIS A 7 -13.56 -4.05 -0.52
N LEU A 8 -13.05 -3.41 0.53
CA LEU A 8 -11.71 -3.49 1.06
C LEU A 8 -11.73 -4.42 2.27
N LEU A 9 -10.83 -5.40 2.28
CA LEU A 9 -10.63 -6.37 3.37
C LEU A 9 -10.14 -5.73 4.68
N TRP A 10 -10.10 -4.40 4.74
CA TRP A 10 -9.59 -3.61 5.85
C TRP A 10 -10.50 -2.42 6.15
N GLN A 11 -10.53 -2.03 7.42
CA GLN A 11 -11.31 -0.91 7.93
C GLN A 11 -10.42 0.30 8.27
N VAL A 12 -10.99 1.50 8.24
CA VAL A 12 -10.31 2.72 8.73
C VAL A 12 -10.87 3.10 10.08
N VAL A 13 -10.00 3.32 11.06
CA VAL A 13 -10.35 3.81 12.40
C VAL A 13 -9.66 5.14 12.67
N ALA A 14 -10.40 6.07 13.28
CA ALA A 14 -9.83 7.29 13.83
C ALA A 14 -9.34 7.01 15.25
N ALA A 15 -8.09 7.35 15.54
CA ALA A 15 -7.47 7.23 16.84
C ALA A 15 -7.37 8.60 17.52
N ASP A 16 -7.59 8.61 18.83
CA ASP A 16 -7.31 9.75 19.70
C ASP A 16 -5.92 9.61 20.35
N ASP A 17 -5.53 10.60 21.15
CA ASP A 17 -4.22 10.63 21.82
C ASP A 17 -4.00 9.47 22.81
N ASN A 18 -5.07 8.80 23.25
CA ASN A 18 -5.00 7.66 24.18
C ASN A 18 -4.94 6.31 23.47
N SER A 19 -5.27 6.28 22.19
CA SER A 19 -5.25 5.07 21.37
C SER A 19 -3.81 4.66 21.08
N PRO A 20 -3.37 3.42 21.32
CA PRO A 20 -2.04 2.97 20.94
C PRO A 20 -1.90 2.91 19.41
N ASP A 21 -0.68 3.05 18.91
CA ASP A 21 -0.41 2.81 17.48
C ASP A 21 -0.57 1.32 17.13
N LEU A 22 -1.02 1.08 15.89
CA LEU A 22 -0.99 -0.27 15.32
C LEU A 22 0.46 -0.68 14.99
N PRO A 23 0.76 -1.99 14.90
CA PRO A 23 2.14 -2.48 14.84
C PRO A 23 3.00 -1.92 13.69
N LEU A 24 2.41 -1.56 12.56
CA LEU A 24 3.12 -1.02 11.40
C LEU A 24 2.86 0.48 11.28
N VAL A 25 3.76 1.28 11.85
CA VAL A 25 3.70 2.75 11.83
C VAL A 25 4.41 3.29 10.60
N TRP A 26 3.78 4.19 9.85
CA TRP A 26 4.30 4.74 8.60
C TRP A 26 5.71 5.33 8.73
N SER A 27 5.94 6.16 9.75
CA SER A 27 7.25 6.78 9.99
C SER A 27 8.36 5.75 10.17
N HIS A 28 8.08 4.63 10.83
CA HIS A 28 9.04 3.53 10.99
C HIS A 28 9.28 2.79 9.67
N LEU A 29 8.24 2.58 8.86
CA LEU A 29 8.35 1.93 7.55
C LEU A 29 9.17 2.75 6.54
N ALA A 30 9.04 4.07 6.59
CA ALA A 30 9.77 5.00 5.71
C ALA A 30 11.21 5.26 6.19
N SER A 31 11.48 5.08 7.49
CA SER A 31 12.81 5.33 8.06
C SER A 31 13.87 4.32 7.59
N ALA A 32 15.11 4.80 7.47
CA ALA A 32 16.30 3.95 7.25
C ALA A 32 16.90 3.42 8.57
N GLY A 33 16.09 3.30 9.63
CA GLY A 33 16.53 2.92 10.97
C GLY A 33 17.11 1.49 11.04
N PRO A 34 17.73 1.13 12.18
CA PRO A 34 18.28 -0.21 12.36
C PRO A 34 17.15 -1.24 12.45
N GLY A 35 17.06 -2.09 11.43
CA GLY A 35 16.11 -3.20 11.36
C GLY A 35 15.10 -3.05 10.23
N ASP A 36 14.52 -4.17 9.83
CA ASP A 36 13.47 -4.21 8.82
C ASP A 36 12.11 -4.42 9.50
N PRO A 37 11.30 -3.35 9.66
CA PRO A 37 10.01 -3.44 10.35
C PRO A 37 9.02 -4.37 9.66
N THR A 38 9.30 -4.73 8.40
CA THR A 38 8.43 -5.60 7.59
C THR A 38 8.91 -7.05 7.50
N ALA A 39 10.03 -7.41 8.16
CA ALA A 39 10.58 -8.76 8.08
C ALA A 39 9.60 -9.84 8.58
N ARG A 40 8.96 -9.62 9.74
CA ARG A 40 7.96 -10.57 10.27
C ARG A 40 6.75 -10.70 9.35
N TRP A 41 6.34 -9.60 8.73
CA TRP A 41 5.23 -9.58 7.79
C TRP A 41 5.53 -10.40 6.53
N ARG A 42 6.71 -10.20 5.93
CA ARG A 42 7.14 -11.01 4.78
C ARG A 42 7.26 -12.49 5.12
N ALA A 43 7.79 -12.82 6.29
CA ALA A 43 7.90 -14.21 6.75
C ALA A 43 6.52 -14.87 6.90
N ALA A 44 5.56 -14.17 7.53
CA ALA A 44 4.19 -14.66 7.69
C ALA A 44 3.53 -14.94 6.32
N PHE A 45 3.64 -14.00 5.38
CA PHE A 45 3.07 -14.17 4.04
C PHE A 45 3.76 -15.29 3.24
N SER A 46 5.08 -15.42 3.36
CA SER A 46 5.83 -16.52 2.74
C SER A 46 5.32 -17.87 3.22
N ALA A 47 5.17 -18.04 4.54
CA ALA A 47 4.66 -19.26 5.14
C ALA A 47 3.21 -19.54 4.74
N ALA A 48 2.37 -18.51 4.63
CA ALA A 48 0.98 -18.65 4.16
C ALA A 48 0.92 -19.13 2.72
N THR A 49 1.74 -18.53 1.85
CA THR A 49 1.82 -18.87 0.43
C THR A 49 2.33 -20.30 0.25
N GLU A 50 3.38 -20.68 0.97
CA GLU A 50 3.93 -22.03 0.91
C GLU A 50 2.91 -23.09 1.33
N ARG A 51 2.16 -22.85 2.41
CA ARG A 51 1.06 -23.76 2.82
C ARG A 51 0.00 -23.91 1.73
N TYR A 52 -0.38 -22.82 1.07
CA TYR A 52 -1.44 -22.83 0.07
C TYR A 52 -1.00 -23.52 -1.23
N TYR A 53 0.17 -23.14 -1.76
CA TYR A 53 0.68 -23.63 -3.04
C TYR A 53 1.52 -24.91 -2.92
N ARG A 54 1.78 -25.39 -1.70
CA ARG A 54 2.62 -26.56 -1.39
C ARG A 54 4.02 -26.46 -2.01
N SER A 55 4.53 -25.23 -2.11
CA SER A 55 5.84 -24.90 -2.68
C SER A 55 6.30 -23.56 -2.12
N PRO A 56 7.60 -23.38 -1.81
CA PRO A 56 8.12 -22.09 -1.38
C PRO A 56 7.89 -21.03 -2.48
N PRO A 57 7.47 -19.81 -2.11
CA PRO A 57 7.34 -18.74 -3.09
C PRO A 57 8.71 -18.21 -3.53
N PRO A 58 8.82 -17.62 -4.74
CA PRO A 58 10.02 -16.89 -5.13
C PRO A 58 10.37 -15.81 -4.11
N PRO A 59 11.65 -15.63 -3.71
CA PRO A 59 12.02 -14.70 -2.62
C PRO A 59 11.59 -13.25 -2.83
N ALA A 60 11.52 -12.79 -4.09
CA ALA A 60 11.07 -11.45 -4.44
C ALA A 60 9.56 -11.24 -4.22
N MET A 61 8.76 -12.31 -4.21
CA MET A 61 7.31 -12.23 -4.21
C MET A 61 6.76 -11.71 -2.86
N PRO A 62 7.16 -12.24 -1.68
CA PRO A 62 6.76 -11.64 -0.40
C PRO A 62 7.22 -10.19 -0.22
N ALA A 63 8.40 -9.85 -0.75
CA ALA A 63 8.91 -8.48 -0.71
C ALA A 63 8.07 -7.52 -1.56
N ALA A 64 7.68 -7.94 -2.76
CA ALA A 64 6.79 -7.16 -3.63
C ALA A 64 5.38 -7.02 -3.04
N PHE A 65 4.84 -8.09 -2.46
CA PHE A 65 3.53 -8.08 -1.79
C PHE A 65 3.49 -7.05 -0.65
N VAL A 66 4.49 -7.10 0.25
CA VAL A 66 4.53 -6.19 1.40
C VAL A 66 4.76 -4.75 0.95
N LEU A 67 5.67 -4.50 0.00
CA LEU A 67 5.84 -3.15 -0.55
C LEU A 67 4.54 -2.63 -1.17
N GLN A 68 3.83 -3.49 -1.92
CA GLN A 68 2.56 -3.11 -2.55
C GLN A 68 1.55 -2.68 -1.48
N TRP A 69 1.38 -3.44 -0.40
CA TRP A 69 0.44 -3.05 0.65
C TRP A 69 0.86 -1.82 1.44
N CYS A 70 2.16 -1.66 1.74
CA CYS A 70 2.67 -0.43 2.35
C CYS A 70 2.30 0.80 1.52
N LEU A 71 2.28 0.68 0.19
CA LEU A 71 1.99 1.78 -0.72
C LEU A 71 0.49 1.90 -1.08
N GLU A 72 -0.25 0.79 -1.13
CA GLU A 72 -1.65 0.75 -1.55
C GLU A 72 -2.59 1.30 -0.47
N LEU A 73 -2.33 1.00 0.80
CA LEU A 73 -3.15 1.49 1.91
C LEU A 73 -3.21 3.04 1.98
N PRO A 74 -2.07 3.77 2.02
CA PRO A 74 -2.10 5.23 1.98
C PRO A 74 -2.64 5.76 0.65
N ALA A 75 -2.36 5.13 -0.50
CA ALA A 75 -2.91 5.57 -1.79
C ALA A 75 -4.44 5.52 -1.80
N ALA A 76 -5.01 4.40 -1.35
CA ALA A 76 -6.44 4.18 -1.30
C ALA A 76 -7.11 5.15 -0.32
N LEU A 77 -6.53 5.33 0.87
CA LEU A 77 -7.02 6.26 1.89
C LEU A 77 -7.01 7.71 1.38
N THR A 78 -5.86 8.18 0.90
CA THR A 78 -5.65 9.57 0.45
C THR A 78 -6.51 9.90 -0.78
N ALA A 79 -6.58 9.00 -1.77
CA ALA A 79 -7.44 9.17 -2.94
C ALA A 79 -8.93 9.20 -2.56
N THR A 80 -9.38 8.30 -1.68
CA THR A 80 -10.77 8.26 -1.20
C THR A 80 -11.14 9.54 -0.46
N ALA A 81 -10.28 9.99 0.46
CA ALA A 81 -10.48 11.21 1.24
C ALA A 81 -10.54 12.45 0.34
N ALA A 82 -9.67 12.55 -0.66
CA ALA A 82 -9.65 13.68 -1.59
C ALA A 82 -10.84 13.69 -2.56
N LEU A 83 -11.30 12.52 -3.02
CA LEU A 83 -12.39 12.42 -3.99
C LEU A 83 -13.78 12.57 -3.37
N PHE A 84 -13.99 12.02 -2.17
CA PHE A 84 -15.32 11.99 -1.53
C PHE A 84 -15.45 12.87 -0.29
N GLY A 85 -14.36 13.39 0.24
CA GLY A 85 -14.35 14.27 1.40
C GLY A 85 -13.73 15.63 1.10
N PRO A 86 -13.68 16.52 2.11
CA PRO A 86 -12.98 17.79 2.03
C PRO A 86 -11.48 17.70 2.37
N TRP A 87 -10.94 16.49 2.57
CA TRP A 87 -9.61 16.30 3.17
C TRP A 87 -8.50 16.08 2.14
N SER A 88 -7.35 16.69 2.40
CA SER A 88 -6.07 16.36 1.78
C SER A 88 -5.16 15.76 2.85
N LEU A 89 -4.77 14.51 2.65
CA LEU A 89 -4.03 13.71 3.63
C LEU A 89 -2.57 13.56 3.18
N ASP A 90 -1.62 13.80 4.09
CA ASP A 90 -0.21 13.43 3.92
C ASP A 90 0.10 12.22 4.82
N PRO A 91 0.48 11.06 4.26
CA PRO A 91 0.81 9.86 5.03
C PRO A 91 1.82 10.08 6.19
N ARG A 92 2.70 11.08 6.07
CA ARG A 92 3.73 11.40 7.07
C ARG A 92 3.19 12.14 8.28
N THR A 93 2.11 12.90 8.14
CA THR A 93 1.62 13.80 9.19
C THR A 93 0.30 13.34 9.80
N ILE A 94 -0.42 12.44 9.15
CA ILE A 94 -1.73 11.97 9.63
C ILE A 94 -1.66 10.93 10.77
N GLY A 95 -0.46 10.54 11.22
CA GLY A 95 -0.27 9.50 12.22
C GLY A 95 -0.70 8.12 11.73
N LEU A 96 -0.34 7.78 10.49
CA LEU A 96 -0.76 6.54 9.84
C LEU A 96 -0.10 5.31 10.47
N SER A 97 -0.90 4.35 10.90
CA SER A 97 -0.44 3.00 11.28
C SER A 97 -1.42 1.93 10.81
N PHE A 98 -0.97 0.68 10.70
CA PHE A 98 -1.84 -0.44 10.31
C PHE A 98 -1.50 -1.77 10.97
N ALA A 99 -2.50 -2.64 10.97
CA ALA A 99 -2.41 -4.01 11.44
C ALA A 99 -2.60 -4.98 10.26
N VAL A 100 -1.96 -6.14 10.39
CA VAL A 100 -2.05 -7.25 9.43
C VAL A 100 -2.54 -8.49 10.17
N GLU A 101 -3.34 -9.31 9.50
CA GLU A 101 -3.77 -10.59 10.06
C GLU A 101 -2.54 -11.52 10.17
N PRO A 102 -2.28 -12.14 11.33
CA PRO A 102 -1.05 -12.90 11.56
C PRO A 102 -0.79 -14.08 10.61
N SER A 103 -1.85 -14.72 10.08
CA SER A 103 -1.76 -16.02 9.42
C SER A 103 -1.65 -15.92 7.89
N ALA A 104 -2.45 -15.06 7.29
CA ALA A 104 -2.57 -14.78 5.87
C ALA A 104 -1.86 -13.48 5.48
N ALA A 105 -1.47 -12.67 6.46
CA ALA A 105 -0.64 -11.48 6.28
C ALA A 105 -1.29 -10.37 5.43
N TYR A 106 -2.62 -10.34 5.35
CA TYR A 106 -3.34 -9.24 4.70
C TYR A 106 -3.63 -8.11 5.70
N PRO A 107 -3.59 -6.83 5.27
CA PRO A 107 -4.03 -5.73 6.11
C PRO A 107 -5.48 -5.89 6.57
N THR A 108 -5.75 -5.52 7.83
CA THR A 108 -7.08 -5.62 8.44
C THR A 108 -7.61 -4.28 8.96
N THR A 109 -6.72 -3.44 9.49
CA THR A 109 -7.09 -2.15 10.06
C THR A 109 -6.05 -1.12 9.69
N LEU A 110 -6.52 0.04 9.25
CA LEU A 110 -5.75 1.26 9.03
C LEU A 110 -6.20 2.28 10.08
N GLN A 111 -5.25 2.87 10.79
CA GLN A 111 -5.49 3.86 11.82
C GLN A 111 -4.90 5.20 11.39
N VAL A 112 -5.68 6.26 11.61
CA VAL A 112 -5.27 7.66 11.39
C VAL A 112 -5.55 8.48 12.65
N ARG A 113 -4.70 9.46 12.94
CA ARG A 113 -4.83 10.36 14.10
C ARG A 113 -5.28 11.77 13.71
N SER A 114 -5.04 12.17 12.47
CA SER A 114 -5.44 13.47 11.94
C SER A 114 -6.24 13.31 10.65
N ALA A 115 -7.25 14.18 10.51
CA ALA A 115 -8.04 14.31 9.29
C ALA A 115 -7.30 15.11 8.19
N GLY A 116 -6.05 15.52 8.42
CA GLY A 116 -5.25 16.30 7.47
C GLY A 116 -5.80 17.71 7.25
N ALA A 117 -5.46 18.31 6.11
CA ALA A 117 -5.89 19.65 5.73
C ALA A 117 -7.28 19.64 5.09
N LEU A 118 -8.08 20.67 5.34
CA LEU A 118 -9.31 20.93 4.61
C LEU A 118 -9.01 21.76 3.36
N VAL A 119 -9.38 21.26 2.20
CA VAL A 119 -9.18 21.93 0.91
C VAL A 119 -10.50 21.95 0.17
N ALA A 120 -11.07 23.13 -0.06
CA ALA A 120 -12.40 23.28 -0.64
C ALA A 120 -12.44 22.85 -2.12
N ASP A 121 -11.50 23.34 -2.93
CA ASP A 121 -11.43 23.04 -4.35
C ASP A 121 -11.11 21.55 -4.60
N PRO A 122 -11.98 20.79 -5.30
CA PRO A 122 -11.75 19.37 -5.53
C PRO A 122 -10.51 19.05 -6.36
N GLY A 123 -10.16 19.91 -7.34
CA GLY A 123 -9.01 19.71 -8.20
C GLY A 123 -7.71 19.87 -7.43
N GLN A 124 -7.58 20.98 -6.70
CA GLN A 124 -6.46 21.26 -5.82
C GLN A 124 -6.34 20.20 -4.71
N ARG A 125 -7.46 19.75 -4.14
CA ARG A 125 -7.45 18.72 -3.10
C ARG A 125 -6.86 17.40 -3.60
N LEU A 126 -7.27 16.96 -4.79
CA LEU A 126 -6.75 15.73 -5.39
C LEU A 126 -5.26 15.86 -5.76
N GLU A 127 -4.87 17.00 -6.33
CA GLU A 127 -3.47 17.25 -6.71
C GLU A 127 -2.55 17.33 -5.48
N SER A 128 -2.96 18.04 -4.43
CA SER A 128 -2.21 18.10 -3.17
C SER A 128 -2.09 16.74 -2.51
N ALA A 129 -3.17 15.94 -2.50
CA ALA A 129 -3.14 14.58 -1.96
C ALA A 129 -2.22 13.67 -2.79
N ARG A 130 -2.24 13.80 -4.12
CA ARG A 130 -1.33 13.09 -5.03
C ARG A 130 0.11 13.43 -4.73
N ALA A 131 0.44 14.72 -4.70
CA ALA A 131 1.80 15.19 -4.46
C ALA A 131 2.34 14.68 -3.11
N ALA A 132 1.54 14.79 -2.04
CA ALA A 132 1.92 14.30 -0.71
C ALA A 132 2.13 12.79 -0.69
N TYR A 133 1.22 12.02 -1.32
CA TYR A 133 1.37 10.57 -1.43
C TYR A 133 2.61 10.17 -2.22
N LEU A 134 2.85 10.77 -3.39
CA LEU A 134 3.98 10.42 -4.25
C LEU A 134 5.31 10.72 -3.56
N ASP A 135 5.41 11.84 -2.87
CA ASP A 135 6.61 12.21 -2.11
C ASP A 135 6.89 11.19 -0.99
N ALA A 136 5.90 10.95 -0.13
CA ALA A 136 6.03 10.00 0.98
C ALA A 136 6.25 8.54 0.49
N GLY A 137 5.56 8.14 -0.58
CA GLY A 137 5.69 6.80 -1.15
C GLY A 137 7.05 6.57 -1.82
N ARG A 138 7.60 7.58 -2.48
CA ARG A 138 8.96 7.52 -3.07
C ARG A 138 10.03 7.42 -1.99
N GLU A 139 9.87 8.12 -0.88
CA GLU A 139 10.75 7.99 0.30
C GLU A 139 10.75 6.54 0.82
N LEU A 140 9.57 5.97 1.09
CA LEU A 140 9.43 4.59 1.53
C LEU A 140 10.05 3.61 0.51
N ALA A 141 9.71 3.73 -0.77
CA ALA A 141 10.21 2.86 -1.82
C ALA A 141 11.74 2.96 -2.02
N ALA A 142 12.31 4.14 -1.79
CA ALA A 142 13.74 4.39 -1.82
C ALA A 142 14.46 3.77 -0.63
N ASN A 143 13.82 3.70 0.55
CA ASN A 143 14.39 3.14 1.78
C ASN A 143 14.04 1.67 2.02
N PHE A 144 13.13 1.09 1.25
CA PHE A 144 12.74 -0.31 1.39
C PHE A 144 13.91 -1.26 1.08
N ARG A 145 14.35 -2.02 2.08
CA ARG A 145 15.49 -2.97 2.00
C ARG A 145 15.08 -4.38 2.45
N PRO A 146 14.36 -5.14 1.62
CA PRO A 146 13.77 -6.43 2.04
C PRO A 146 14.77 -7.61 2.06
N GLY A 147 16.07 -7.36 1.87
CA GLY A 147 17.10 -8.40 1.73
C GLY A 147 17.12 -9.11 0.36
N VAL A 148 16.25 -8.71 -0.57
CA VAL A 148 16.18 -9.23 -1.95
C VAL A 148 16.11 -8.09 -2.95
N ASN A 149 16.59 -8.32 -4.16
CA ASN A 149 16.58 -7.29 -5.20
C ASN A 149 15.22 -7.24 -5.92
N LEU A 150 14.42 -6.22 -5.63
CA LEU A 150 13.21 -5.91 -6.41
C LEU A 150 13.50 -5.06 -7.66
N GLY A 151 14.67 -4.42 -7.75
CA GLY A 151 14.99 -3.40 -8.75
C GLY A 151 14.49 -2.01 -8.37
N ARG A 152 15.28 -0.96 -8.64
CA ARG A 152 14.91 0.43 -8.33
C ARG A 152 13.67 0.89 -9.12
N HIS A 153 13.66 0.61 -10.42
CA HIS A 153 12.54 0.98 -11.30
C HIS A 153 11.23 0.38 -10.81
N GLN A 154 11.22 -0.93 -10.54
CA GLN A 154 10.08 -1.65 -9.99
C GLN A 154 9.50 -1.00 -8.72
N ARG A 155 10.35 -0.66 -7.74
CA ARG A 155 9.89 -0.06 -6.48
C ARG A 155 9.28 1.32 -6.68
N LEU A 156 9.91 2.16 -7.51
CA LEU A 156 9.44 3.52 -7.76
C LEU A 156 8.19 3.55 -8.65
N ALA A 157 8.13 2.71 -9.69
CA ALA A 157 6.96 2.57 -10.55
C ALA A 157 5.72 2.12 -9.76
N MET A 158 5.91 1.27 -8.74
CA MET A 158 4.81 0.80 -7.89
C MET A 158 4.13 1.94 -7.12
N VAL A 159 4.84 3.03 -6.81
CA VAL A 159 4.24 4.21 -6.16
C VAL A 159 3.22 4.85 -7.08
N GLU A 160 3.61 5.17 -8.32
CA GLU A 160 2.72 5.78 -9.31
C GLU A 160 1.54 4.87 -9.64
N ASP A 161 1.81 3.58 -9.92
CA ASP A 161 0.79 2.61 -10.27
C ASP A 161 -0.31 2.52 -9.21
N LEU A 162 0.07 2.51 -7.92
CA LEU A 162 -0.89 2.34 -6.84
C LEU A 162 -1.72 3.59 -6.57
N TRP A 163 -1.18 4.79 -6.83
CA TRP A 163 -1.98 6.01 -6.87
C TRP A 163 -3.03 5.92 -7.98
N GLU A 164 -2.60 5.66 -9.21
CA GLU A 164 -3.49 5.62 -10.38
C GLU A 164 -4.54 4.50 -10.25
N MET A 165 -4.14 3.33 -9.76
CA MET A 165 -5.06 2.23 -9.43
C MET A 165 -6.08 2.65 -8.37
N SER A 166 -5.66 3.36 -7.32
CA SER A 166 -6.55 3.81 -6.25
C SER A 166 -7.58 4.81 -6.77
N VAL A 167 -7.15 5.83 -7.53
CA VAL A 167 -8.03 6.80 -8.16
C VAL A 167 -9.00 6.13 -9.14
N ALA A 168 -8.51 5.22 -9.99
CA ALA A 168 -9.34 4.46 -10.92
C ALA A 168 -10.40 3.63 -10.18
N ARG A 169 -10.01 2.90 -9.13
CA ARG A 169 -10.92 2.09 -8.31
C ARG A 169 -12.00 2.94 -7.65
N VAL A 170 -11.63 4.05 -7.02
CA VAL A 170 -12.57 4.99 -6.38
C VAL A 170 -13.55 5.56 -7.40
N ARG A 171 -13.08 5.89 -8.62
CA ARG A 171 -13.91 6.36 -9.73
C ARG A 171 -14.63 5.25 -10.51
N ARG A 172 -14.49 3.98 -10.10
CA ARG A 172 -15.05 2.79 -10.79
C ARG A 172 -14.66 2.71 -12.27
N ARG A 173 -13.42 3.07 -12.58
CA ARG A 173 -12.81 2.94 -13.91
C ARG A 173 -12.15 1.56 -14.06
N PRO A 174 -11.92 1.09 -15.30
CA PRO A 174 -11.13 -0.11 -15.56
C PRO A 174 -9.74 -0.06 -14.91
N PRO A 175 -9.11 -1.22 -14.65
CA PRO A 175 -7.75 -1.29 -14.15
C PRO A 175 -6.78 -0.50 -15.04
N VAL A 176 -5.86 0.23 -14.42
CA VAL A 176 -4.78 0.91 -15.14
C VAL A 176 -3.70 -0.07 -15.55
N GLU A 177 -3.04 0.21 -16.67
CA GLU A 177 -1.80 -0.46 -17.03
C GLU A 177 -0.72 -0.07 -16.02
N ARG A 178 0.05 -1.06 -15.56
CA ARG A 178 1.08 -0.87 -14.53
C ARG A 178 2.47 -0.95 -15.11
N ASP A 179 3.38 -0.12 -14.64
CA ASP A 179 4.81 -0.20 -14.92
C ASP A 179 5.56 -1.13 -13.95
N SER A 180 4.96 -1.41 -12.79
CA SER A 180 5.47 -2.33 -11.78
C SER A 180 4.89 -3.73 -11.91
N CYS A 181 5.74 -4.74 -11.70
CA CYS A 181 5.36 -6.15 -11.63
C CYS A 181 5.15 -6.61 -10.17
N CYS A 182 3.99 -7.17 -9.84
CA CYS A 182 3.75 -7.71 -8.49
C CYS A 182 4.40 -9.09 -8.24
N TYR A 183 5.07 -9.68 -9.24
CA TYR A 183 5.63 -11.05 -9.21
C TYR A 183 4.64 -12.18 -8.93
N LEU A 184 3.33 -11.90 -8.85
CA LEU A 184 2.32 -12.92 -8.57
C LEU A 184 2.38 -14.07 -9.58
N TYR A 185 2.56 -13.74 -10.88
CA TYR A 185 2.68 -14.70 -11.99
C TYR A 185 3.79 -15.76 -11.80
N ALA A 186 4.76 -15.51 -10.91
CA ALA A 186 5.85 -16.43 -10.65
C ALA A 186 5.46 -17.54 -9.66
N VAL A 187 4.25 -17.49 -9.10
CA VAL A 187 3.69 -18.55 -8.25
C VAL A 187 3.07 -19.64 -9.15
N PRO A 188 3.29 -20.94 -8.86
CA PRO A 188 2.73 -22.02 -9.66
C PRO A 188 1.20 -21.91 -9.85
N GLY A 189 0.74 -22.06 -11.09
CA GLY A 189 -0.69 -22.02 -11.43
C GLY A 189 -1.32 -20.63 -11.47
N THR A 190 -0.52 -19.56 -11.37
CA THR A 190 -0.99 -18.18 -11.51
C THR A 190 -0.63 -17.59 -12.87
N HIS A 191 -1.37 -16.55 -13.28
CA HIS A 191 -1.20 -15.88 -14.57
C HIS A 191 -1.10 -14.37 -14.40
N GLU A 192 -0.62 -13.69 -15.43
CA GLU A 192 -0.55 -12.23 -15.48
C GLU A 192 -1.94 -11.59 -15.28
N CYS A 193 -2.04 -10.61 -14.38
CA CYS A 193 -3.26 -9.82 -14.23
C CYS A 193 -3.43 -8.82 -15.37
N ALA A 194 -4.65 -8.27 -15.54
CA ALA A 194 -4.99 -7.36 -16.64
C ALA A 194 -4.09 -6.11 -16.74
N GLY A 195 -3.54 -5.63 -15.62
CA GLY A 195 -2.62 -4.48 -15.62
C GLY A 195 -1.14 -4.87 -15.72
N CYS A 196 -0.78 -6.14 -15.92
CA CYS A 196 0.60 -6.61 -15.80
C CYS A 196 1.51 -6.03 -16.89
N PRO A 197 2.68 -5.44 -16.54
CA PRO A 197 3.62 -4.87 -17.52
C PRO A 197 4.13 -5.90 -18.54
N ARG A 198 4.07 -7.20 -18.22
CA ARG A 198 4.51 -8.27 -19.11
C ARG A 198 3.59 -8.47 -20.32
N LEU A 199 2.31 -8.07 -20.22
CA LEU A 199 1.36 -8.19 -21.32
C LEU A 199 1.66 -7.18 -22.45
N ARG A 200 2.33 -6.07 -22.15
CA ARG A 200 2.75 -5.07 -23.15
C ARG A 200 3.93 -5.51 -24.02
N ARG A 201 4.67 -6.54 -23.60
CA ARG A 201 5.87 -7.04 -24.29
C ARG A 201 5.59 -8.31 -25.11
N ARG A 202 4.33 -8.71 -25.25
CA ARG A 202 3.93 -9.87 -26.06
C ARG A 202 3.42 -9.43 -27.43
#